data_AF-A0A932AXB7-F1
#
_entry.id   AF-A0A932AXB7-F1
#
_cell.length_a   1.000
_cell.length_b   1.000
_cell.length_c   1.000
_cell.angle_alpha   90.00
_cell.angle_beta   90.00
_cell.angle_gamma   90.00
#
_symmetry.space_group_name_H-M   'P 1'
#
loop_
_entity.id
_entity.type
_entity.pdbx_description
1 polymer ?
#
loop_
_entity_poly.entity_id
_entity_poly.type
_entity_poly.pdbx_seq_one_letter_code
_entity_poly.pdbx_strand_id
1 'polypeptide(L)'
;MTRKKPKIKIVATGSAKAELVAKASYQHKKTVTEVIPPDVSRAKAERWLDLISPLTEWAGLRGDQLRGKRELLRLQQEDSLLRVGEQVRERLKKIGVLPRPIPTKALVPLLEKASLESPDSKLIEAWANLIASASVNYDSEVITFSSILSEIGPREGSIIERMFGSRKDLLDLEITRTNSSAGALAIAQRVAIVPLIREGIEHSDLSMFSRLTEFFPYRCCLMTQVARCKVLDGIIIPELIVFDHFHRSNASGFEILVRQGLIKRGEVGILSDHKAEAFQVIWFEFTELGYAFVKRVVSSAFNSQQT
;
A
#
# COMPACT_ATOMS: atom_id res chain seq x y z
N MET A 1 49.75 -3.47 -15.51
CA MET A 1 49.52 -2.01 -15.61
C MET A 1 48.62 -1.56 -14.47
N THR A 2 49.21 -1.00 -13.41
CA THR A 2 48.54 -0.68 -12.14
C THR A 2 48.19 0.81 -12.07
N ARG A 3 46.91 1.16 -12.13
CA ARG A 3 46.41 2.55 -12.04
C ARG A 3 46.34 2.98 -10.56
N LYS A 4 47.28 3.84 -10.13
CA LYS A 4 47.25 4.56 -8.84
C LYS A 4 46.05 5.52 -8.81
N LYS A 5 45.19 5.41 -7.79
CA LYS A 5 44.13 6.40 -7.49
C LYS A 5 44.70 7.57 -6.68
N PRO A 6 44.29 8.82 -6.92
CA PRO A 6 44.77 9.98 -6.17
C PRO A 6 44.09 10.08 -4.80
N LYS A 7 44.88 10.43 -3.77
CA LYS A 7 44.41 10.74 -2.41
C LYS A 7 44.00 12.22 -2.36
N ILE A 8 42.73 12.49 -2.08
CA ILE A 8 42.25 13.85 -1.78
C ILE A 8 42.37 14.05 -0.27
N LYS A 9 43.24 14.98 0.15
CA LYS A 9 43.29 15.51 1.51
C LYS A 9 42.37 16.73 1.57
N ILE A 10 41.33 16.67 2.39
CA ILE A 10 40.55 17.86 2.76
C ILE A 10 41.00 18.23 4.18
N VAL A 11 41.78 19.30 4.26
CA VAL A 11 42.07 20.04 5.49
C VAL A 11 41.48 21.42 5.28
N ALA A 12 40.47 21.77 6.07
CA ALA A 12 40.03 23.14 6.23
C ALA A 12 39.46 23.32 7.64
N THR A 13 40.38 23.58 8.55
CA THR A 13 40.20 24.33 9.80
C THR A 13 39.54 25.68 9.50
N GLY A 14 38.41 25.96 10.16
CA GLY A 14 37.77 27.27 10.18
C GLY A 14 37.34 27.61 11.60
N SER A 15 38.18 28.40 12.26
CA SER A 15 38.01 28.93 13.61
C SER A 15 36.95 30.04 13.67
N ALA A 16 36.17 30.01 14.76
CA ALA A 16 35.63 31.12 15.53
C ALA A 16 35.48 32.51 14.88
N LYS A 17 34.26 33.03 14.87
CA LYS A 17 33.97 34.43 15.24
C LYS A 17 32.72 34.49 16.09
N ALA A 18 32.94 34.83 17.35
CA ALA A 18 31.93 35.35 18.25
C ALA A 18 31.55 36.76 17.79
N GLU A 19 30.26 37.00 17.55
CA GLU A 19 29.68 38.33 17.57
C GLU A 19 28.58 38.34 18.64
N LEU A 20 29.01 38.81 19.81
CA LEU A 20 28.19 39.44 20.82
C LEU A 20 27.57 40.74 20.26
N VAL A 21 26.45 41.14 20.85
CA VAL A 21 25.82 42.49 20.80
C VAL A 21 25.02 42.74 19.49
N ALA A 22 23.70 42.88 19.47
CA ALA A 22 22.90 43.77 20.31
C ALA A 22 21.45 43.26 20.46
N LYS A 23 21.02 42.98 21.70
CA LYS A 23 19.60 43.02 22.05
C LYS A 23 19.19 44.50 22.14
N ALA A 24 18.71 45.06 21.03
CA ALA A 24 18.01 46.34 21.05
C ALA A 24 16.59 46.12 21.62
N SER A 25 16.47 46.13 22.95
CA SER A 25 15.16 46.22 23.60
C SER A 25 14.66 47.67 23.46
N TYR A 26 13.91 47.93 22.39
CA TYR A 26 13.17 49.16 22.20
C TYR A 26 11.98 49.19 23.16
N GLN A 27 12.16 49.71 24.38
CA GLN A 27 11.05 50.01 25.28
C GLN A 27 10.47 51.38 24.92
N HIS A 28 9.49 51.40 24.01
CA HIS A 28 8.71 52.60 23.75
C HIS A 28 7.67 52.76 24.87
N LYS A 29 8.06 53.39 25.99
CA LYS A 29 7.11 53.85 27.01
C LYS A 29 6.31 55.03 26.44
N LYS A 30 5.26 54.73 25.69
CA LYS A 30 4.16 55.69 25.46
C LYS A 30 3.36 55.75 26.75
N THR A 31 3.59 56.77 27.55
CA THR A 31 2.66 57.21 28.59
C THR A 31 1.45 57.79 27.86
N VAL A 32 0.56 56.90 27.40
CA VAL A 32 -0.77 57.29 26.92
C VAL A 32 -1.55 57.69 28.16
N THR A 33 -1.58 58.99 28.45
CA THR A 33 -2.59 59.57 29.32
C THR A 33 -3.92 59.49 28.56
N GLU A 34 -4.49 58.30 28.54
CA GLU A 34 -5.83 58.05 28.02
C GLU A 34 -6.80 58.62 29.05
N VAL A 35 -7.15 59.89 28.87
CA VAL A 35 -8.36 60.43 29.49
C VAL A 35 -9.52 59.68 28.83
N ILE A 36 -9.94 58.58 29.44
CA ILE A 36 -11.06 57.78 28.96
C ILE A 36 -12.29 58.69 29.05
N PRO A 37 -12.87 59.13 27.92
CA PRO A 37 -14.05 59.96 27.96
C PRO A 37 -15.17 59.15 28.61
N PRO A 38 -15.93 59.74 29.55
CA PRO A 38 -17.04 59.04 30.18
C PRO A 38 -18.07 58.67 29.09
N ASP A 39 -18.21 57.36 28.92
CA ASP A 39 -19.52 56.71 28.81
C ASP A 39 -20.30 56.81 27.49
N VAL A 40 -19.61 56.77 26.35
CA VAL A 40 -20.26 56.55 25.03
C VAL A 40 -19.66 55.41 24.21
N SER A 41 -18.49 54.89 24.59
CA SER A 41 -17.83 53.76 23.91
C SER A 41 -18.28 52.39 24.44
N ARG A 42 -18.73 52.27 25.69
CA ARG A 42 -19.20 50.99 26.26
C ARG A 42 -20.56 50.55 25.70
N ALA A 43 -21.57 51.42 25.69
CA ALA A 43 -22.91 51.07 25.22
C ALA A 43 -22.97 50.72 23.71
N LYS A 44 -22.08 51.31 22.90
CA LYS A 44 -21.96 50.96 21.47
C LYS A 44 -21.18 49.66 21.26
N ALA A 45 -20.17 49.40 22.07
CA ALA A 45 -19.43 48.13 22.05
C ALA A 45 -20.32 46.95 22.49
N GLU A 46 -21.17 47.12 23.51
CA GLU A 46 -22.11 46.09 23.97
C GLU A 46 -23.10 45.70 22.88
N ARG A 47 -23.73 46.67 22.19
CA ARG A 47 -24.62 46.37 21.05
C ARG A 47 -23.92 45.69 19.88
N TRP A 48 -22.64 45.95 19.68
CA TRP A 48 -21.85 45.33 18.62
C TRP A 48 -21.42 43.90 19.00
N LEU A 49 -21.13 43.65 20.29
CA LEU A 49 -20.87 42.33 20.83
C LEU A 49 -22.12 41.45 20.80
N ASP A 50 -23.30 41.99 21.13
CA ASP A 50 -24.57 41.28 21.04
C ASP A 50 -24.91 40.88 19.59
N LEU A 51 -24.55 41.72 18.61
CA LEU A 51 -24.75 41.41 17.19
C LEU A 51 -23.87 40.24 16.70
N ILE A 52 -22.69 40.07 17.30
CA ILE A 52 -21.73 39.00 16.94
C ILE A 52 -21.91 37.76 17.82
N SER A 53 -22.58 37.89 18.96
CA SER A 53 -22.82 36.81 19.92
C SER A 53 -23.34 35.51 19.27
N PRO A 54 -24.34 35.53 18.36
CA PRO A 54 -24.82 34.31 17.69
C PRO A 54 -23.75 33.62 16.84
N LEU A 55 -22.82 34.38 16.25
CA LEU A 55 -21.73 33.84 15.45
C LEU A 55 -20.65 33.21 16.33
N THR A 56 -20.33 33.82 17.47
CA THR A 56 -19.39 33.25 18.45
C THR A 56 -19.92 32.00 19.11
N GLU A 57 -21.22 31.94 19.43
CA GLU A 57 -21.86 30.73 19.95
C GLU A 57 -21.85 29.60 18.91
N TRP A 58 -22.15 29.90 17.65
CA TRP A 58 -22.05 28.93 16.56
C TRP A 58 -20.62 28.42 16.35
N ALA A 59 -19.63 29.31 16.40
CA ALA A 59 -18.21 28.95 16.32
C ALA A 59 -17.76 28.10 17.52
N GLY A 60 -18.27 28.39 18.72
CA GLY A 60 -18.07 27.58 19.93
C GLY A 60 -18.60 26.16 19.78
N LEU A 61 -19.87 26.02 19.36
CA LEU A 61 -20.50 24.71 19.11
C LEU A 61 -19.74 23.90 18.05
N ARG A 62 -19.26 24.55 16.98
CA ARG A 62 -18.41 23.90 15.96
C ARG A 62 -17.05 23.49 16.52
N GLY A 63 -16.46 24.32 17.38
CA GLY A 63 -15.21 24.01 18.08
C GLY A 63 -15.35 22.78 18.98
N ASP A 64 -16.43 22.69 19.74
CA ASP A 64 -16.73 21.54 20.61
C ASP A 64 -16.94 20.26 19.81
N GLN A 65 -17.67 20.33 18.68
CA GLN A 65 -17.81 19.21 17.75
C GLN A 65 -16.47 18.72 17.19
N LEU A 66 -15.56 19.64 16.84
CA LEU A 66 -14.22 19.29 16.37
C LEU A 66 -13.38 18.65 17.48
N ARG A 67 -13.51 19.13 18.73
CA ARG A 67 -12.83 18.55 19.89
C ARG A 67 -13.30 17.11 20.13
N GLY A 68 -14.61 16.89 20.14
CA GLY A 68 -15.20 15.56 20.27
C GLY A 68 -14.73 14.61 19.17
N LYS A 69 -14.71 15.05 17.90
CA LYS A 69 -14.19 14.24 16.78
C LYS A 69 -12.71 13.89 16.94
N ARG A 70 -11.87 14.81 17.43
CA ARG A 70 -10.44 14.54 17.67
C ARG A 70 -10.24 13.53 18.79
N GLU A 71 -11.05 13.60 19.84
CA GLU A 71 -11.01 12.64 20.94
C GLU A 71 -11.43 11.25 20.48
N LEU A 72 -12.52 11.14 19.70
CA LEU A 72 -12.93 9.88 19.08
C LEU A 72 -11.85 9.30 18.17
N LEU A 73 -11.19 10.13 17.37
CA LEU A 73 -10.08 9.68 16.52
C LEU A 73 -8.89 9.16 17.33
N ARG A 74 -8.58 9.79 18.48
CA ARG A 74 -7.52 9.31 19.38
C ARG A 74 -7.86 7.95 19.98
N LEU A 75 -9.10 7.79 20.47
CA LEU A 75 -9.58 6.52 21.01
C LEU A 75 -9.52 5.42 19.95
N GLN A 76 -9.97 5.70 18.72
CA GLN A 76 -9.88 4.75 17.61
C GLN A 76 -8.42 4.39 17.27
N GLN A 77 -7.52 5.36 17.26
CA GLN A 77 -6.09 5.13 17.03
C GLN A 77 -5.46 4.25 18.12
N GLU A 78 -5.81 4.51 19.38
CA GLU A 78 -5.38 3.71 20.53
C GLU A 78 -5.90 2.27 20.41
N ASP A 79 -7.18 2.07 20.10
CA ASP A 79 -7.78 0.75 19.91
C ASP A 79 -7.10 -0.06 18.79
N SER A 80 -6.83 0.57 17.64
CA SER A 80 -6.13 -0.06 16.53
C SER A 80 -4.71 -0.47 16.91
N LEU A 81 -3.96 0.41 17.59
CA LEU A 81 -2.61 0.09 18.06
C LEU A 81 -2.59 -1.01 19.12
N LEU A 82 -3.56 -1.03 20.03
CA LEU A 82 -3.71 -2.09 21.03
C LEU A 82 -3.91 -3.44 20.34
N ARG A 83 -4.84 -3.54 19.38
CA ARG A 83 -5.09 -4.77 18.62
C ARG A 83 -3.87 -5.22 17.81
N VAL A 84 -3.18 -4.29 17.14
CA VAL A 84 -1.92 -4.59 16.46
C VAL A 84 -0.88 -5.13 17.45
N GLY A 85 -0.72 -4.48 18.61
CA GLY A 85 0.22 -4.90 19.64
C GLY A 85 -0.06 -6.28 20.21
N GLU A 86 -1.33 -6.61 20.46
CA GLU A 86 -1.76 -7.94 20.89
C GLU A 86 -1.38 -9.01 19.86
N GLN A 87 -1.68 -8.78 18.57
CA GLN A 87 -1.34 -9.72 17.51
C GLN A 87 0.17 -9.86 17.30
N VAL A 88 0.94 -8.76 17.42
CA VAL A 88 2.41 -8.80 17.41
C VAL A 88 2.92 -9.69 18.53
N ARG A 89 2.40 -9.52 19.75
CA ARG A 89 2.81 -10.31 20.92
C ARG A 89 2.50 -11.79 20.72
N GLU A 90 1.31 -12.12 20.25
CA GLU A 90 0.91 -13.50 19.96
C GLU A 90 1.82 -14.15 18.91
N ARG A 91 2.17 -13.41 17.86
CA ARG A 91 3.05 -13.92 16.79
C ARG A 91 4.46 -14.16 17.29
N LEU A 92 5.04 -13.19 18.01
CA LEU A 92 6.36 -13.36 18.60
C LEU A 92 6.40 -14.56 19.56
N LYS A 93 5.33 -14.76 20.35
CA LYS A 93 5.18 -15.93 21.21
C LYS A 93 5.12 -17.24 20.42
N LYS A 94 4.38 -17.29 19.31
CA LYS A 94 4.29 -18.48 18.42
C LYS A 94 5.61 -18.81 17.74
N ILE A 95 6.40 -17.78 17.39
CA ILE A 95 7.72 -17.96 16.75
C ILE A 95 8.78 -18.34 17.80
N GLY A 96 8.58 -18.01 19.08
CA GLY A 96 9.53 -18.33 20.15
C GLY A 96 10.81 -17.50 20.12
N VAL A 97 10.77 -16.33 19.45
CA VAL A 97 11.93 -15.44 19.29
C VAL A 97 11.75 -14.19 20.15
N LEU A 98 12.83 -13.77 20.80
CA LEU A 98 12.86 -12.53 21.57
C LEU A 98 12.87 -11.32 20.62
N PRO A 99 11.96 -10.34 20.80
CA PRO A 99 11.92 -9.16 19.94
C PRO A 99 13.18 -8.31 20.10
N ARG A 100 13.69 -7.81 18.99
CA ARG A 100 14.74 -6.79 18.93
C ARG A 100 14.12 -5.40 18.77
N PRO A 101 14.77 -4.34 19.28
CA PRO A 101 14.27 -2.99 19.11
C PRO A 101 14.30 -2.58 17.63
N ILE A 102 13.16 -2.11 17.13
CA ILE A 102 13.05 -1.51 15.79
C ILE A 102 13.65 -0.09 15.86
N PRO A 103 14.48 0.33 14.88
CA PRO A 103 14.98 1.69 14.83
C PRO A 103 13.85 2.72 14.86
N THR A 104 13.97 3.76 15.68
CA THR A 104 12.92 4.79 15.86
C THR A 104 12.46 5.41 14.54
N LYS A 105 13.40 5.60 13.59
CA LYS A 105 13.11 6.13 12.25
C LYS A 105 12.11 5.27 11.46
N ALA A 106 12.04 3.96 11.72
CA ALA A 106 11.07 3.06 11.11
C ALA A 106 9.85 2.81 12.01
N LEU A 107 10.07 2.69 13.32
CA LEU A 107 9.00 2.40 14.28
C LEU A 107 7.94 3.50 14.33
N VAL A 108 8.35 4.78 14.37
CA VAL A 108 7.40 5.89 14.48
C VAL A 108 6.45 5.94 13.26
N PRO A 109 6.92 5.96 12.00
CA PRO A 109 6.02 5.92 10.84
C PRO A 109 5.15 4.66 10.77
N LEU A 110 5.64 3.51 11.23
CA LEU A 110 4.84 2.27 11.29
C LEU A 110 3.65 2.43 12.23
N LEU A 111 3.89 2.89 13.46
CA LEU A 111 2.83 3.06 14.46
C LEU A 111 1.85 4.17 14.05
N GLU A 112 2.35 5.28 13.51
CA GLU A 112 1.49 6.37 13.03
C GLU A 112 0.55 5.91 11.91
N LYS A 113 1.02 5.10 10.97
CA LYS A 113 0.17 4.58 9.89
C LYS A 113 -0.74 3.45 10.36
N ALA A 114 -0.26 2.55 11.20
CA ALA A 114 -1.06 1.46 11.74
C ALA A 114 -2.21 1.96 12.62
N SER A 115 -2.01 3.09 13.33
CA SER A 115 -3.08 3.68 14.16
C SER A 115 -4.23 4.26 13.34
N LEU A 116 -4.01 4.60 12.06
CA LEU A 116 -5.04 5.10 11.16
C LEU A 116 -5.95 3.99 10.62
N GLU A 117 -5.58 2.72 10.81
CA GLU A 117 -6.38 1.58 10.39
C GLU A 117 -7.66 1.45 11.25
N SER A 118 -8.73 0.89 10.69
CA SER A 118 -9.90 0.54 11.51
C SER A 118 -9.57 -0.66 12.40
N PRO A 119 -9.97 -0.67 13.69
CA PRO A 119 -9.64 -1.76 14.60
C PRO A 119 -10.21 -3.12 14.11
N ASP A 120 -11.33 -3.11 13.37
CA ASP A 120 -11.97 -4.30 12.80
C ASP A 120 -11.46 -4.65 11.38
N SER A 121 -10.48 -3.91 10.87
CA SER A 121 -9.93 -4.14 9.54
C SER A 121 -9.10 -5.43 9.48
N LYS A 122 -9.22 -6.16 8.36
CA LYS A 122 -8.32 -7.28 8.06
C LYS A 122 -6.85 -6.86 7.96
N LEU A 123 -6.58 -5.58 7.68
CA LEU A 123 -5.23 -5.06 7.57
C LEU A 123 -4.51 -4.93 8.91
N ILE A 124 -5.21 -5.02 10.05
CA ILE A 124 -4.58 -5.11 11.39
C ILE A 124 -3.61 -6.29 11.43
N GLU A 125 -3.99 -7.40 10.80
CA GLU A 125 -3.14 -8.57 10.69
C GLU A 125 -1.86 -8.30 9.89
N ALA A 126 -2.01 -7.61 8.76
CA ALA A 126 -0.89 -7.20 7.90
C ALA A 126 0.07 -6.25 8.64
N TRP A 127 -0.44 -5.28 9.39
CA TRP A 127 0.37 -4.38 10.21
C TRP A 127 1.11 -5.13 11.31
N ALA A 128 0.43 -6.03 12.01
CA ALA A 128 1.04 -6.87 13.05
C ALA A 128 2.15 -7.77 12.47
N ASN A 129 1.92 -8.34 11.28
CA ASN A 129 2.92 -9.14 10.57
C ASN A 129 4.16 -8.32 10.23
N LEU A 130 3.97 -7.12 9.69
CA LEU A 130 5.06 -6.23 9.33
C LEU A 130 5.89 -5.84 10.56
N ILE A 131 5.26 -5.44 11.66
CA ILE A 131 5.94 -5.05 12.90
C ILE A 131 6.63 -6.23 13.57
N ALA A 132 5.98 -7.40 13.64
CA ALA A 132 6.60 -8.61 14.17
C ALA A 132 7.83 -9.02 13.35
N SER A 133 7.73 -8.99 12.01
CA SER A 133 8.85 -9.29 11.13
C SER A 133 10.02 -8.31 11.32
N ALA A 134 9.73 -7.02 11.49
CA ALA A 134 10.73 -5.98 11.74
C ALA A 134 11.40 -6.13 13.11
N SER A 135 10.65 -6.59 14.12
CA SER A 135 11.16 -6.88 15.46
C SER A 135 12.08 -8.11 15.49
N VAL A 136 11.84 -9.09 14.61
CA VAL A 136 12.70 -10.28 14.52
C VAL A 136 13.98 -9.98 13.72
N ASN A 137 13.82 -9.41 12.53
CA ASN A 137 14.93 -9.07 11.64
C ASN A 137 14.61 -7.79 10.86
N TYR A 138 15.08 -6.65 11.36
CA TYR A 138 14.82 -5.37 10.74
C TYR A 138 15.46 -5.26 9.34
N ASP A 139 14.67 -4.77 8.38
CA ASP A 139 15.12 -4.37 7.05
C ASP A 139 14.56 -2.99 6.73
N SER A 140 15.32 -2.18 5.99
CA SER A 140 14.87 -0.91 5.43
C SER A 140 13.62 -1.03 4.55
N GLU A 141 13.38 -2.18 3.90
CA GLU A 141 12.16 -2.43 3.10
C GLU A 141 10.86 -2.26 3.90
N VAL A 142 10.91 -2.46 5.22
CA VAL A 142 9.77 -2.27 6.12
C VAL A 142 9.18 -0.86 6.00
N ILE A 143 10.02 0.16 5.78
CA ILE A 143 9.55 1.54 5.60
C ILE A 143 8.75 1.64 4.29
N THR A 144 9.26 1.06 3.19
CA THR A 144 8.55 1.01 1.91
C THR A 144 7.23 0.26 2.05
N PHE A 145 7.24 -0.90 2.70
CA PHE A 145 6.03 -1.70 2.92
C PHE A 145 5.02 -1.00 3.81
N SER A 146 5.44 -0.18 4.77
CA SER A 146 4.51 0.65 5.55
C SER A 146 3.80 1.67 4.68
N SER A 147 4.48 2.28 3.70
CA SER A 147 3.86 3.22 2.75
C SER A 147 2.87 2.51 1.85
N ILE A 148 3.27 1.36 1.29
CA ILE A 148 2.37 0.56 0.46
C ILE A 148 1.14 0.10 1.28
N LEU A 149 1.35 -0.39 2.50
CA LEU A 149 0.27 -0.89 3.36
C LEU A 149 -0.71 0.22 3.76
N SER A 150 -0.26 1.47 3.92
CA SER A 150 -1.14 2.62 4.15
C SER A 150 -1.94 3.07 2.93
N GLU A 151 -1.58 2.61 1.73
CA GLU A 151 -2.26 2.96 0.48
C GLU A 151 -3.18 1.85 -0.05
N ILE A 152 -3.10 0.65 0.52
CA ILE A 152 -4.01 -0.45 0.19
C ILE A 152 -5.17 -0.51 1.19
N GLY A 153 -6.37 -0.76 0.69
CA GLY A 153 -7.55 -0.98 1.51
C GLY A 153 -7.94 -2.46 1.62
N PRO A 154 -9.08 -2.75 2.26
CA PRO A 154 -9.60 -4.12 2.38
C PRO A 154 -9.85 -4.80 1.03
N ARG A 155 -10.15 -4.01 -0.01
CA ARG A 155 -10.38 -4.50 -1.38
C ARG A 155 -9.09 -5.06 -1.97
N GLU A 156 -8.02 -4.27 -1.94
CA GLU A 156 -6.71 -4.64 -2.44
C GLU A 156 -6.14 -5.83 -1.65
N GLY A 157 -6.34 -5.85 -0.33
CA GLY A 157 -6.01 -7.02 0.50
C GLY A 157 -6.69 -8.30 0.02
N SER A 158 -7.98 -8.23 -0.33
CA SER A 158 -8.74 -9.38 -0.86
C SER A 158 -8.22 -9.84 -2.23
N ILE A 159 -7.72 -8.92 -3.07
CA ILE A 159 -7.07 -9.27 -4.35
C ILE A 159 -5.76 -10.00 -4.08
N ILE A 160 -4.92 -9.49 -3.18
CA ILE A 160 -3.65 -10.12 -2.81
C ILE A 160 -3.92 -11.53 -2.26
N GLU A 161 -4.88 -11.69 -1.33
CA GLU A 161 -5.29 -12.99 -0.78
C GLU A 161 -5.73 -13.96 -1.88
N ARG A 162 -6.54 -13.51 -2.84
CA ARG A 162 -6.99 -14.36 -3.95
C ARG A 162 -5.86 -14.74 -4.90
N MET A 163 -4.98 -13.80 -5.26
CA MET A 163 -3.83 -14.05 -6.13
C MET A 163 -2.84 -15.02 -5.50
N PHE A 164 -2.77 -15.01 -4.18
CA PHE A 164 -1.84 -15.82 -3.43
C PHE A 164 -2.33 -17.24 -3.15
N GLY A 165 -3.66 -17.43 -3.09
CA GLY A 165 -4.25 -18.74 -2.88
C GLY A 165 -3.98 -19.28 -1.48
N SER A 166 -3.47 -20.52 -1.41
CA SER A 166 -3.22 -21.24 -0.16
C SER A 166 -1.77 -21.09 0.28
N ARG A 167 -1.52 -21.21 1.59
CA ARG A 167 -0.18 -21.15 2.20
C ARG A 167 0.85 -22.09 1.53
N LYS A 168 0.42 -23.24 0.98
CA LYS A 168 1.32 -24.17 0.28
C LYS A 168 1.98 -23.53 -0.94
N ASP A 169 1.31 -22.58 -1.58
CA ASP A 169 1.73 -21.93 -2.82
C ASP A 169 2.98 -21.06 -2.62
N LEU A 170 3.28 -20.63 -1.38
CA LEU A 170 4.49 -19.88 -1.01
C LEU A 170 5.79 -20.66 -1.11
N LEU A 171 5.76 -21.94 -0.78
CA LEU A 171 6.96 -22.77 -0.82
C LEU A 171 7.29 -23.11 -2.28
N ASP A 172 6.25 -23.37 -3.08
CA ASP A 172 6.37 -23.63 -4.52
C ASP A 172 6.87 -22.38 -5.29
N LEU A 173 6.61 -21.19 -4.74
CA LEU A 173 6.98 -19.89 -5.28
C LEU A 173 8.48 -19.59 -5.29
N GLU A 174 9.23 -19.98 -4.26
CA GLU A 174 10.68 -19.76 -4.23
C GLU A 174 11.41 -20.59 -5.29
N ILE A 175 10.88 -21.77 -5.60
CA ILE A 175 11.45 -22.70 -6.59
C ILE A 175 11.24 -22.17 -8.01
N THR A 176 10.08 -21.57 -8.28
CA THR A 176 9.68 -21.11 -9.62
C THR A 176 10.26 -19.75 -10.03
N ARG A 177 10.74 -18.93 -9.09
CA ARG A 177 11.34 -17.60 -9.34
C ARG A 177 12.50 -17.61 -10.35
N THR A 178 13.15 -18.75 -10.58
CA THR A 178 14.39 -18.82 -11.33
C THR A 178 14.25 -18.96 -12.86
N ASN A 179 13.08 -19.32 -13.42
CA ASN A 179 13.13 -20.00 -14.74
C ASN A 179 12.27 -19.53 -15.93
N SER A 180 11.28 -18.61 -15.90
CA SER A 180 10.65 -18.07 -17.15
C SER A 180 9.59 -16.99 -16.90
N SER A 181 9.24 -16.15 -17.88
CA SER A 181 8.02 -15.35 -17.78
C SER A 181 6.78 -16.20 -18.09
N ALA A 182 5.64 -15.92 -17.43
CA ALA A 182 4.38 -16.62 -17.66
C ALA A 182 3.96 -16.64 -19.15
N GLY A 183 4.24 -15.54 -19.86
CA GLY A 183 3.94 -15.41 -21.29
C GLY A 183 4.70 -16.41 -22.18
N ALA A 184 5.96 -16.71 -21.87
CA ALA A 184 6.74 -17.69 -22.65
C ALA A 184 6.15 -19.10 -22.55
N LEU A 185 5.65 -19.46 -21.37
CA LEU A 185 4.98 -20.75 -21.14
C LEU A 185 3.62 -20.83 -21.82
N ALA A 186 2.82 -19.75 -21.77
CA ALA A 186 1.55 -19.71 -22.49
C ALA A 186 1.73 -19.93 -23.99
N ILE A 187 2.78 -19.34 -24.58
CA ILE A 187 3.13 -19.55 -25.98
C ILE A 187 3.53 -21.01 -26.24
N ALA A 188 4.33 -21.60 -25.35
CA ALA A 188 4.76 -23.00 -25.47
C ALA A 188 3.58 -23.98 -25.38
N GLN A 189 2.56 -23.66 -24.59
CA GLN A 189 1.38 -24.51 -24.35
C GLN A 189 0.15 -24.13 -25.21
N ARG A 190 0.33 -23.31 -26.25
CA ARG A 190 -0.77 -22.78 -27.09
C ARG A 190 -1.75 -23.85 -27.59
N VAL A 191 -1.24 -25.04 -27.94
CA VAL A 191 -2.04 -26.14 -28.50
C VAL A 191 -3.07 -26.65 -27.50
N ALA A 192 -2.76 -26.61 -26.20
CA ALA A 192 -3.68 -27.03 -25.14
C ALA A 192 -4.60 -25.89 -24.68
N ILE A 193 -4.10 -24.65 -24.68
CA ILE A 193 -4.83 -23.47 -24.19
C ILE A 193 -5.94 -23.02 -25.15
N VAL A 194 -5.69 -23.02 -26.47
CA VAL A 194 -6.64 -22.48 -27.46
C VAL A 194 -7.99 -23.21 -27.45
N PRO A 195 -8.08 -24.55 -27.44
CA PRO A 195 -9.36 -25.25 -27.37
C PRO A 195 -10.17 -24.91 -26.12
N LEU A 196 -9.49 -24.79 -24.96
CA LEU A 196 -10.13 -24.43 -23.69
C LEU A 196 -10.71 -23.01 -23.72
N ILE A 197 -9.96 -22.06 -24.27
CA ILE A 197 -10.46 -20.68 -24.44
C ILE A 197 -11.66 -20.67 -25.38
N ARG A 198 -11.58 -21.36 -26.52
CA ARG A 198 -12.66 -21.44 -27.50
C ARG A 198 -13.94 -21.99 -26.87
N GLU A 199 -13.84 -23.14 -26.21
CA GLU A 199 -14.96 -23.78 -25.51
C GLU A 199 -15.55 -22.85 -24.44
N GLY A 200 -14.71 -22.24 -23.62
CA GLY A 200 -15.14 -21.34 -22.55
C GLY A 200 -15.84 -20.09 -23.07
N ILE A 201 -15.37 -19.50 -24.16
CA ILE A 201 -16.03 -18.35 -24.80
C ILE A 201 -17.36 -18.74 -25.44
N GLU A 202 -17.40 -19.84 -26.19
CA GLU A 202 -18.61 -20.31 -26.90
C GLU A 202 -19.76 -20.62 -25.93
N HIS A 203 -19.44 -21.24 -24.79
CA HIS A 203 -20.42 -21.61 -23.78
C HIS A 203 -20.61 -20.56 -22.68
N SER A 204 -19.87 -19.44 -22.75
CA SER A 204 -19.80 -18.45 -21.65
C SER A 204 -19.42 -19.09 -20.30
N ASP A 205 -18.60 -20.14 -20.33
CA ASP A 205 -18.18 -20.89 -19.16
C ASP A 205 -17.00 -20.20 -18.47
N LEU A 206 -17.29 -19.52 -17.35
CA LEU A 206 -16.29 -18.84 -16.53
C LEU A 206 -15.33 -19.81 -15.81
N SER A 207 -15.65 -21.11 -15.73
CA SER A 207 -14.73 -22.11 -15.17
C SER A 207 -13.43 -22.24 -15.97
N MET A 208 -13.43 -21.76 -17.23
CA MET A 208 -12.23 -21.72 -18.06
C MET A 208 -11.08 -20.98 -17.38
N PHE A 209 -11.34 -19.93 -16.59
CA PHE A 209 -10.28 -19.19 -15.92
C PHE A 209 -9.53 -20.07 -14.91
N SER A 210 -10.26 -20.87 -14.13
CA SER A 210 -9.66 -21.83 -13.20
C SER A 210 -8.85 -22.91 -13.96
N ARG A 211 -9.41 -23.46 -15.04
CA ARG A 211 -8.70 -24.44 -15.87
C ARG A 211 -7.43 -23.85 -16.49
N LEU A 212 -7.51 -22.61 -16.96
CA LEU A 212 -6.36 -21.93 -17.55
C LEU A 212 -5.24 -21.71 -16.53
N THR A 213 -5.55 -21.45 -15.26
CA THR A 213 -4.49 -21.31 -14.23
C THR A 213 -3.61 -22.55 -14.07
N GLU A 214 -4.07 -23.74 -14.45
CA GLU A 214 -3.28 -24.97 -14.42
C GLU A 214 -2.12 -24.96 -15.44
N PHE A 215 -2.25 -24.17 -16.51
CA PHE A 215 -1.23 -24.02 -17.56
C PHE A 215 -0.17 -22.98 -17.21
N PHE A 216 -0.41 -22.16 -16.18
CA PHE A 216 0.55 -21.17 -15.70
C PHE A 216 1.24 -21.72 -14.45
N PRO A 217 2.55 -22.04 -14.52
CA PRO A 217 3.27 -22.68 -13.42
C PRO A 217 3.40 -21.77 -12.19
N TYR A 218 3.08 -20.49 -12.37
CA TYR A 218 3.04 -19.49 -11.32
C TYR A 218 1.61 -19.46 -10.75
N ARG A 219 1.39 -20.11 -9.60
CA ARG A 219 0.13 -20.04 -8.80
C ARG A 219 -0.22 -18.64 -8.26
N CYS A 220 0.49 -17.65 -8.75
CA CYS A 220 0.53 -16.24 -8.40
C CYS A 220 0.12 -15.37 -9.61
N CYS A 221 -0.26 -16.03 -10.71
CA CYS A 221 -0.93 -15.41 -11.84
C CYS A 221 -2.44 -15.50 -11.64
N LEU A 222 -3.13 -14.38 -11.63
CA LEU A 222 -4.59 -14.34 -11.73
C LEU A 222 -4.97 -13.91 -13.13
N MET A 223 -5.61 -14.82 -13.85
CA MET A 223 -6.16 -14.55 -15.18
C MET A 223 -7.48 -13.80 -15.04
N THR A 224 -7.62 -12.70 -15.76
CA THR A 224 -8.71 -11.76 -15.52
C THR A 224 -9.57 -11.48 -16.72
N GLN A 225 -8.99 -11.60 -17.91
CA GLN A 225 -9.68 -11.30 -19.15
C GLN A 225 -9.17 -12.20 -20.26
N VAL A 226 -10.12 -12.71 -21.04
CA VAL A 226 -9.86 -13.43 -22.29
C VAL A 226 -10.71 -12.77 -23.37
N ALA A 227 -10.10 -12.41 -24.49
CA ALA A 227 -10.79 -11.85 -25.63
C ALA A 227 -10.60 -12.72 -26.87
N ARG A 228 -11.69 -12.98 -27.60
CA ARG A 228 -11.63 -13.46 -28.98
C ARG A 228 -11.43 -12.27 -29.89
N CYS A 229 -10.43 -12.34 -30.75
CA CYS A 229 -10.04 -11.28 -31.65
C CYS A 229 -10.06 -11.76 -33.11
N LYS A 230 -10.45 -10.87 -34.01
CA LYS A 230 -10.21 -11.04 -35.45
C LYS A 230 -8.91 -10.39 -35.84
N VAL A 231 -8.23 -11.00 -36.81
CA VAL A 231 -7.04 -10.43 -37.44
C VAL A 231 -7.46 -9.88 -38.80
N LEU A 232 -7.51 -8.56 -38.94
CA LEU A 232 -7.80 -7.86 -40.19
C LEU A 232 -6.57 -7.06 -40.59
N ASP A 233 -5.96 -7.40 -41.72
CA ASP A 233 -4.76 -6.73 -42.25
C ASP A 233 -3.60 -6.63 -41.24
N GLY A 234 -3.45 -7.67 -40.39
CA GLY A 234 -2.44 -7.70 -39.33
C GLY A 234 -2.83 -6.94 -38.05
N ILE A 235 -3.98 -6.29 -38.02
CA ILE A 235 -4.53 -5.63 -36.83
C ILE A 235 -5.39 -6.62 -36.05
N ILE A 236 -5.08 -6.80 -34.76
CA ILE A 236 -5.86 -7.62 -33.84
C ILE A 236 -6.97 -6.77 -33.24
N ILE A 237 -8.23 -7.10 -33.55
CA ILE A 237 -9.41 -6.37 -33.08
C ILE A 237 -10.21 -7.28 -32.15
N PRO A 238 -10.44 -6.92 -30.88
CA PRO A 238 -11.24 -7.71 -29.96
C PRO A 238 -12.72 -7.68 -30.39
N GLU A 239 -13.31 -8.86 -30.59
CA GLU A 239 -14.73 -9.01 -30.93
C GLU A 239 -15.59 -9.30 -29.71
N LEU A 240 -15.07 -10.16 -28.82
CA LEU A 240 -15.78 -10.61 -27.65
C LEU A 240 -14.80 -10.68 -26.49
N ILE A 241 -15.13 -10.01 -25.40
CA ILE A 241 -14.29 -9.94 -24.20
C ILE A 241 -15.06 -10.59 -23.06
N VAL A 242 -14.46 -11.60 -22.45
CA VAL A 242 -14.95 -12.27 -21.25
C VAL A 242 -14.06 -11.87 -20.08
N PHE A 243 -14.69 -11.44 -18.99
CA PHE A 243 -14.01 -11.06 -17.77
C PHE A 243 -14.31 -12.07 -16.67
N ASP A 244 -13.31 -12.37 -15.85
CA ASP A 244 -13.54 -12.98 -14.55
C ASP A 244 -14.36 -11.99 -13.69
N HIS A 245 -15.42 -12.50 -13.04
CA HIS A 245 -16.31 -11.66 -12.24
C HIS A 245 -15.54 -10.92 -11.15
N PHE A 246 -14.58 -11.59 -10.51
CA PHE A 246 -13.84 -10.97 -9.42
C PHE A 246 -12.96 -9.83 -9.92
N HIS A 247 -12.32 -9.98 -11.07
CA HIS A 247 -11.61 -8.85 -11.69
C HIS A 247 -12.55 -7.67 -11.97
N ARG A 248 -13.71 -7.92 -12.59
CA ARG A 248 -14.67 -6.86 -12.92
C ARG A 248 -15.12 -6.08 -11.68
N SER A 249 -15.37 -6.77 -10.58
CA SER A 249 -15.78 -6.16 -9.30
C SER A 249 -14.65 -5.42 -8.58
N ASN A 250 -13.39 -5.68 -8.95
CA ASN A 250 -12.21 -5.17 -8.24
C ASN A 250 -11.23 -4.41 -9.15
N ALA A 251 -11.64 -4.00 -10.34
CA ALA A 251 -10.75 -3.41 -11.35
C ALA A 251 -9.90 -2.24 -10.82
N SER A 252 -10.49 -1.33 -10.05
CA SER A 252 -9.76 -0.22 -9.43
C SER A 252 -8.70 -0.66 -8.41
N GLY A 253 -8.93 -1.77 -7.71
CA GLY A 253 -7.96 -2.32 -6.78
C GLY A 253 -6.75 -2.93 -7.51
N PHE A 254 -6.97 -3.58 -8.66
CA PHE A 254 -5.86 -4.03 -9.52
C PHE A 254 -5.01 -2.86 -9.98
N GLU A 255 -5.63 -1.77 -10.43
CA GLU A 255 -4.89 -0.56 -10.87
C GLU A 255 -4.06 0.05 -9.73
N ILE A 256 -4.60 0.09 -8.50
CA ILE A 256 -3.85 0.53 -7.32
C ILE A 256 -2.65 -0.38 -7.08
N LEU A 257 -2.84 -1.70 -7.10
CA LEU A 257 -1.75 -2.66 -6.89
C LEU A 257 -0.67 -2.60 -7.99
N VAL A 258 -1.07 -2.37 -9.24
CA VAL A 258 -0.13 -2.12 -10.35
C VAL A 258 0.65 -0.83 -10.13
N ARG A 259 -0.02 0.25 -9.71
CA ARG A 259 0.61 1.53 -9.43
C ARG A 259 1.61 1.45 -8.26
N GLN A 260 1.32 0.65 -7.23
CA GLN A 260 2.26 0.37 -6.15
C GLN A 260 3.42 -0.53 -6.58
N GLY A 261 3.39 -1.06 -7.80
CA GLY A 261 4.38 -2.00 -8.29
C GLY A 261 4.34 -3.34 -7.59
N LEU A 262 3.24 -3.70 -6.91
CA LEU A 262 3.08 -5.01 -6.26
C LEU A 262 2.75 -6.10 -7.28
N ILE A 263 1.95 -5.77 -8.28
CA ILE A 263 1.62 -6.66 -9.38
C ILE A 263 1.94 -5.97 -10.70
N LYS A 264 2.07 -6.76 -11.76
CA LYS A 264 2.18 -6.27 -13.12
C LYS A 264 1.17 -6.99 -14.00
N ARG A 265 0.69 -6.26 -15.01
CA ARG A 265 -0.22 -6.78 -16.02
C ARG A 265 0.59 -7.46 -17.12
N GLY A 266 0.30 -8.74 -17.36
CA GLY A 266 0.80 -9.50 -18.50
C GLY A 266 -0.27 -9.61 -19.57
N GLU A 267 0.17 -9.68 -20.83
CA GLU A 267 -0.71 -9.87 -21.98
C GLU A 267 -0.02 -10.78 -23.00
N VAL A 268 -0.79 -11.70 -23.59
CA VAL A 268 -0.32 -12.57 -24.66
C VAL A 268 -1.40 -12.70 -25.72
N GLY A 269 -1.00 -12.49 -26.98
CA GLY A 269 -1.79 -12.86 -28.14
C GLY A 269 -1.46 -14.28 -28.56
N ILE A 270 -2.46 -15.13 -28.69
CA ILE A 270 -2.37 -16.52 -29.12
C ILE A 270 -3.08 -16.64 -30.46
N LEU A 271 -2.32 -16.88 -31.53
CA LEU A 271 -2.88 -17.12 -32.85
C LEU A 271 -3.44 -18.55 -32.92
N SER A 272 -4.66 -18.69 -33.44
CA SER A 272 -5.25 -19.99 -33.78
C SER A 272 -4.61 -20.55 -35.06
N ASP A 273 -4.54 -21.88 -35.18
CA ASP A 273 -4.05 -22.55 -36.40
C ASP A 273 -4.93 -22.21 -37.62
N HIS A 274 -6.21 -21.95 -37.38
CA HIS A 274 -7.09 -21.30 -38.34
C HIS A 274 -6.78 -19.80 -38.36
N LYS A 275 -5.87 -19.38 -39.25
CA LYS A 275 -5.28 -18.03 -39.40
C LYS A 275 -6.21 -16.79 -39.32
N ALA A 276 -7.53 -16.97 -39.20
CA ALA A 276 -8.53 -15.92 -39.06
C ALA A 276 -8.86 -15.56 -37.60
N GLU A 277 -8.48 -16.39 -36.62
CA GLU A 277 -8.83 -16.18 -35.20
C GLU A 277 -7.58 -15.99 -34.33
N ALA A 278 -7.65 -15.01 -33.43
CA ALA A 278 -6.66 -14.79 -32.39
C ALA A 278 -7.35 -14.70 -31.04
N PHE A 279 -6.64 -15.06 -29.97
CA PHE A 279 -7.10 -14.90 -28.60
C PHE A 279 -6.13 -13.99 -27.87
N GLN A 280 -6.65 -13.03 -27.11
CA GLN A 280 -5.86 -12.19 -26.23
C GLN A 280 -6.16 -12.62 -24.80
N VAL A 281 -5.11 -12.92 -24.04
CA VAL A 281 -5.23 -13.34 -22.64
C VAL A 281 -4.48 -12.33 -21.80
N ILE A 282 -5.17 -11.78 -20.80
CA ILE A 282 -4.62 -10.83 -19.84
C ILE A 282 -4.62 -11.47 -18.45
N TRP A 283 -3.49 -11.34 -17.76
CA TRP A 283 -3.31 -11.80 -16.39
C TRP A 283 -2.57 -10.76 -15.57
N PHE A 284 -2.60 -10.93 -14.26
CA PHE A 284 -1.78 -10.20 -13.31
C PHE A 284 -0.87 -11.15 -12.58
N GLU A 285 0.40 -10.79 -12.42
CA GLU A 285 1.37 -11.56 -11.64
C GLU A 285 2.09 -10.65 -10.66
N PHE A 286 2.53 -11.20 -9.52
CA PHE A 286 3.33 -10.44 -8.57
C PHE A 286 4.67 -10.02 -9.18
N THR A 287 5.11 -8.82 -8.84
CA THR A 287 6.48 -8.39 -9.08
C THR A 287 7.41 -8.92 -7.98
N GLU A 288 8.71 -8.74 -8.13
CA GLU A 288 9.69 -9.01 -7.07
C GLU A 288 9.35 -8.28 -5.76
N LEU A 289 8.91 -7.03 -5.86
CA LEU A 289 8.45 -6.23 -4.73
C LEU A 289 7.17 -6.81 -4.12
N GLY A 290 6.22 -7.22 -4.97
CA GLY A 290 5.00 -7.90 -4.58
C GLY A 290 5.27 -9.16 -3.76
N TYR A 291 6.20 -10.00 -4.22
CA TYR A 291 6.59 -11.20 -3.49
C TYR A 291 7.21 -10.89 -2.14
N ALA A 292 8.17 -9.97 -2.10
CA ALA A 292 8.80 -9.57 -0.84
C ALA A 292 7.76 -9.00 0.15
N PHE A 293 6.83 -8.18 -0.36
CA PHE A 293 5.72 -7.63 0.41
C PHE A 293 4.83 -8.74 0.98
N VAL A 294 4.32 -9.64 0.14
CA VAL A 294 3.40 -10.71 0.57
C VAL A 294 4.08 -11.70 1.52
N LYS A 295 5.35 -12.06 1.26
CA LYS A 295 6.14 -12.91 2.15
C LYS A 295 6.25 -12.31 3.55
N ARG A 296 6.37 -10.99 3.65
CA ARG A 296 6.60 -10.31 4.93
C ARG A 296 5.30 -9.91 5.64
N VAL A 297 4.33 -9.41 4.88
CA VAL A 297 3.09 -8.80 5.37
C VAL A 297 1.95 -9.80 5.48
N VAL A 298 1.89 -10.80 4.59
CA VAL A 298 0.83 -11.82 4.60
C VAL A 298 1.32 -13.13 5.22
N SER A 299 2.60 -13.48 5.04
CA SER A 299 3.12 -14.83 5.30
C SER A 299 3.87 -15.01 6.62
N SER A 300 3.45 -14.36 7.69
CA SER A 300 4.19 -14.38 8.97
C SER A 300 4.19 -15.73 9.72
N ALA A 301 3.70 -16.81 9.10
CA ALA A 301 3.77 -18.16 9.63
C ALA A 301 5.07 -18.92 9.27
N PHE A 302 6.02 -18.31 8.54
CA PHE A 302 7.12 -19.05 7.89
C PHE A 302 8.33 -19.42 8.75
N ASN A 303 8.48 -18.88 9.98
CA ASN A 303 9.75 -19.02 10.71
C ASN A 303 9.75 -20.03 11.86
N SER A 304 8.67 -20.76 12.13
CA SER A 304 8.65 -21.76 13.22
C SER A 304 9.11 -23.17 12.81
N GLN A 305 9.59 -23.38 11.57
CA GLN A 305 9.99 -24.71 11.07
C GLN A 305 11.40 -24.77 10.43
N GLN A 306 12.23 -23.73 10.55
CA GLN A 306 13.63 -23.74 10.06
C GLN A 306 14.69 -23.78 11.18
N THR A 307 14.30 -24.15 12.39
CA THR A 307 15.21 -24.45 13.52
C THR A 307 14.93 -25.85 14.03
#